data_AF-A0A2D6X883-F1
#
_entry.id   AF-A0A2D6X883-F1
#
_cell.length_a   1.000
_cell.length_b   1.000
_cell.length_c   1.000
_cell.angle_alpha   90.00
_cell.angle_beta   90.00
_cell.angle_gamma   90.00
#
_symmetry.space_group_name_H-M   'P 1'
#
loop_
_entity.id
_entity.type
_entity.pdbx_description
1 polymer ?
#
loop_
_entity_poly.entity_id
_entity_poly.type
_entity_poly.pdbx_seq_one_letter_code
_entity_poly.pdbx_strand_id
1 'polypeptide(L)' 'MANIIEGKDNINMFRLITMKHALKLEIDGMTRRGRSVYSIIKDEFKLKGSKKKVLEQFSNIIDERKKGDNK' A
#
# COMPACT_ATOMS: atom_id res chain seq x y z
N MET A 1 -24.66 -5.21 -4.66
CA MET A 1 -23.91 -6.47 -4.69
C MET A 1 -22.63 -6.27 -3.90
N ALA A 2 -22.39 -7.10 -2.89
CA ALA A 2 -21.13 -7.12 -2.15
C ALA A 2 -20.23 -8.21 -2.75
N ASN A 3 -19.02 -7.85 -3.17
CA ASN A 3 -18.04 -8.81 -3.66
C ASN A 3 -17.19 -9.27 -2.48
N ILE A 4 -17.19 -10.58 -2.19
CA ILE A 4 -16.36 -11.17 -1.15
C ILE A 4 -14.99 -11.47 -1.75
N ILE A 5 -13.94 -10.95 -1.11
CA ILE A 5 -12.55 -11.23 -1.50
C ILE A 5 -12.09 -12.46 -0.72
N GLU A 6 -12.01 -13.60 -1.39
CA GLU A 6 -11.58 -14.88 -0.79
C GLU A 6 -10.15 -15.23 -1.25
N GLY A 7 -9.41 -15.95 -0.38
CA GLY A 7 -8.03 -16.38 -0.66
C GLY A 7 -6.96 -15.44 -0.10
N LYS A 8 -5.90 -16.02 0.47
CA LYS A 8 -4.84 -15.30 1.19
C LYS A 8 -4.13 -14.25 0.31
N ASP A 9 -3.88 -14.58 -0.96
CA ASP A 9 -3.19 -13.67 -1.88
C ASP A 9 -4.06 -12.48 -2.29
N ASN A 10 -5.36 -12.70 -2.52
CA ASN A 10 -6.30 -11.63 -2.84
C ASN A 10 -6.49 -10.67 -1.66
N ILE A 11 -6.56 -11.19 -0.42
CA ILE A 11 -6.63 -10.38 0.80
C ILE A 11 -5.35 -9.55 0.97
N ASN A 12 -4.18 -10.17 0.78
CA ASN A 12 -2.91 -9.46 0.86
C ASN A 12 -2.82 -8.35 -0.19
N MET A 13 -3.21 -8.64 -1.42
CA MET A 13 -3.19 -7.66 -2.50
C MET A 13 -4.13 -6.49 -2.22
N PHE A 14 -5.33 -6.76 -1.73
CA PHE A 14 -6.27 -5.74 -1.31
C PHE A 14 -5.69 -4.84 -0.20
N ARG A 15 -4.99 -5.44 0.78
CA ARG A 15 -4.29 -4.71 1.85
C ARG A 15 -3.25 -3.73 1.26
N LEU A 16 -2.43 -4.20 0.32
CA LEU A 16 -1.41 -3.38 -0.33
C LEU A 16 -2.02 -2.21 -1.12
N ILE A 17 -3.06 -2.46 -1.91
CA ILE A 17 -3.77 -1.42 -2.67
C ILE A 17 -4.38 -0.38 -1.73
N THR A 18 -4.98 -0.82 -0.62
CA THR A 18 -5.56 0.06 0.40
C THR A 18 -4.49 0.96 1.01
N MET A 19 -3.34 0.41 1.40
CA MET A 19 -2.23 1.17 1.96
C MET A 19 -1.67 2.19 0.95
N LYS A 20 -1.60 1.85 -0.34
CA LYS A 20 -1.17 2.78 -1.40
C LYS A 20 -2.09 4.00 -1.49
N HIS A 21 -3.41 3.80 -1.50
CA HIS A 21 -4.37 4.90 -1.56
C HIS A 21 -4.37 5.71 -0.26
N ALA A 22 -4.29 5.05 0.90
CA ALA A 22 -4.20 5.73 2.17
C ALA A 22 -2.95 6.62 2.27
N LEU A 23 -1.80 6.19 1.72
CA LEU A 23 -0.60 7.03 1.65
C LEU A 23 -0.77 8.22 0.71
N LYS A 24 -1.49 8.08 -0.41
CA LYS A 24 -1.83 9.22 -1.29
C LYS A 24 -2.66 10.26 -0.54
N LEU A 25 -3.73 9.83 0.13
CA LEU A 25 -4.57 10.72 0.92
C LEU A 25 -3.77 11.43 2.03
N GLU A 26 -2.81 10.72 2.65
CA GLU A 26 -1.93 11.31 3.67
C GLU A 26 -0.90 12.31 3.11
N ILE A 27 -0.55 12.21 1.84
CA ILE A 27 0.24 13.24 1.13
C ILE A 27 -0.65 14.46 0.85
N ASP A 28 -1.92 14.23 0.53
CA ASP A 28 -2.90 15.28 0.25
C ASP A 28 -3.46 15.94 1.53
N GLY A 29 -2.96 15.55 2.71
CA GLY A 29 -3.24 16.18 3.99
C GLY A 29 -4.30 15.47 4.84
N MET A 30 -4.88 14.36 4.38
CA MET A 30 -5.79 13.57 5.20
C MET A 30 -5.01 12.78 6.24
N THR A 31 -5.25 13.07 7.51
CA THR A 31 -4.62 12.36 8.63
C THR A 31 -5.57 11.35 9.25
N ARG A 32 -5.00 10.35 9.92
CA ARG A 32 -5.74 9.37 10.72
C ARG A 32 -5.26 9.43 12.17
N ARG A 33 -6.06 8.90 13.10
CA ARG A 33 -5.60 8.69 14.48
C ARG A 33 -4.54 7.58 14.52
N GLY A 34 -3.52 7.75 15.36
CA GLY A 34 -2.43 6.78 15.54
C GLY A 34 -1.29 6.92 14.53
N ARG A 35 -0.54 5.82 14.31
CA ARG A 35 0.64 5.82 13.43
C ARG A 35 0.25 6.19 11.99
N SER A 36 1.05 7.05 11.36
CA SER A 36 0.90 7.43 9.96
C SER A 36 1.04 6.23 9.03
N VAL A 37 0.28 6.23 7.93
CA VAL A 37 0.38 5.22 6.86
C VAL A 37 1.78 5.21 6.29
N TYR A 38 2.39 6.40 6.13
CA TYR A 38 3.79 6.52 5.75
C TYR A 38 4.72 5.74 6.69
N SER A 39 4.61 5.92 8.00
CA SER A 39 5.46 5.22 8.98
C SER A 39 5.23 3.71 8.95
N ILE A 40 3.97 3.28 8.79
CA ILE A 40 3.64 1.85 8.70
C ILE A 40 4.28 1.22 7.46
N ILE A 41 4.08 1.81 6.28
CA ILE A 41 4.67 1.33 5.02
C ILE A 41 6.20 1.32 5.13
N LYS A 42 6.78 2.41 5.65
CA LYS A 42 8.23 2.55 5.73
C LYS A 42 8.87 1.47 6.60
N ASP A 43 8.24 1.14 7.73
CA ASP A 43 8.76 0.15 8.67
C ASP A 43 8.52 -1.29 8.22
N GLU A 44 7.34 -1.58 7.67
CA GLU A 44 6.98 -2.91 7.18
C GLU A 44 7.82 -3.30 5.95
N PHE A 45 8.00 -2.37 5.01
CA PHE A 45 8.69 -2.63 3.74
C PHE A 45 10.14 -2.12 3.71
N LYS A 46 10.65 -1.64 4.85
CA LYS A 46 12.03 -1.10 5.01
C LYS A 46 12.39 -0.01 3.98
N LEU A 47 11.41 0.79 3.59
CA LEU A 47 11.56 1.85 2.59
C LEU A 47 12.24 3.11 3.17
N LYS A 48 12.75 3.98 2.31
CA LYS A 48 13.48 5.19 2.73
C LYS A 48 13.13 6.38 1.83
N GLY A 49 13.10 7.57 2.43
CA GLY A 49 12.83 8.83 1.72
C GLY A 49 11.57 9.56 2.19
N SER A 50 11.17 10.58 1.44
CA SER A 50 9.95 11.38 1.69
C SER A 50 8.68 10.57 1.42
N LYS A 51 7.50 11.09 1.83
CA LYS A 51 6.21 10.43 1.55
C LYS A 51 6.02 10.11 0.06
N LYS A 52 6.34 11.07 -0.82
CA LYS A 52 6.24 10.90 -2.29
C LYS A 52 7.18 9.80 -2.79
N LYS A 53 8.43 9.78 -2.33
CA LYS A 53 9.42 8.75 -2.71
C LYS A 53 9.03 7.37 -2.19
N VAL A 54 8.51 7.28 -0.97
CA VAL A 54 8.01 6.03 -0.40
C VAL A 54 6.78 5.53 -1.16
N LEU A 55 5.88 6.42 -1.59
CA LEU A 55 4.72 6.05 -2.42
C LEU A 55 5.14 5.46 -3.77
N GLU A 56 6.15 6.04 -4.41
CA GLU A 56 6.72 5.54 -5.67
C GLU A 56 7.31 4.14 -5.48
N GLN A 57 8.21 3.97 -4.50
CA GLN A 57 8.83 2.68 -4.18
C GLN A 57 7.77 1.61 -3.85
N PHE A 58 6.78 1.98 -3.04
CA PHE A 58 5.70 1.07 -2.66
C PHE A 58 4.80 0.71 -3.86
N SER A 59 4.58 1.64 -4.79
CA SER A 59 3.84 1.35 -6.02
C SER A 59 4.56 0.33 -6.89
N ASN A 60 5.89 0.42 -7.00
CA ASN A 60 6.68 -0.56 -7.75
C ASN A 60 6.57 -1.97 -7.15
N ILE A 61 6.62 -2.11 -5.82
CA ILE A 61 6.41 -3.40 -5.13
C ILE A 61 5.05 -4.01 -5.48
N ILE A 62 3.99 -3.18 -5.51
CA ILE A 62 2.64 -3.64 -5.86
C ILE A 62 2.58 -4.09 -7.31
N ASP A 63 3.21 -3.35 -8.22
CA ASP A 63 3.19 -3.67 -9.65
C ASP A 63 4.03 -4.92 -9.97
N GLU A 64 5.13 -5.14 -9.25
CA GLU A 64 5.91 -6.38 -9.30
C GLU A 64 5.09 -7.57 -8.81
N ARG A 65 4.33 -7.41 -7.72
CA ARG A 65 3.45 -8.45 -7.20
C ARG A 65 2.37 -8.84 -8.21
N LYS A 66 1.72 -7.86 -8.85
CA LYS A 66 0.74 -8.09 -9.93
C LYS A 66 1.31 -8.86 -11.12
N LYS A 67 2.55 -8.54 -11.52
CA LYS A 67 3.20 -9.21 -12.64
C LYS A 67 3.51 -10.68 -12.31
N GLY A 68 3.83 -10.98 -11.06
CA GLY A 68 4.08 -12.34 -10.59
C GLY A 68 2.84 -13.25 -10.62
N ASP A 69 1.63 -12.67 -10.51
CA ASP A 69 0.37 -13.42 -10.54
C ASP A 69 -0.15 -13.70 -11.97
N ASN A 70 0.42 -13.04 -12.98
CA ASN A 70 0.06 -13.20 -14.41
C ASN A 70 0.96 -14.21 -15.16
N LYS A 71 1.62 -15.12 -14.44
CA LYS A 71 2.53 -16.12 -15.02
C LYS A 71 2.14 -17.54 -14.64
#